data_AF-S4Y6W4-F1
#
_entry.id   AF-S4Y6W4-F1
#
_cell.length_a   1.000
_cell.length_b   1.000
_cell.length_c   1.000
_cell.angle_alpha   90.00
_cell.angle_beta   90.00
_cell.angle_gamma   90.00
#
_symmetry.space_group_name_H-M   'P 1'
#
loop_
_entity.id
_entity.type
_entity.pdbx_description
1 polymer ?
#
loop_
_entity_poly.entity_id
_entity_poly.type
_entity_poly.pdbx_seq_one_letter_code
_entity_poly.pdbx_strand_id
1 'polypeptide(L)' 'MGDARERLKELIAQAEEQGYWYDVLQGRWAAAMLLKNARNDALARREFEDLLELSVRLGDPLLEKDARAWLDRAER' A
#
# COMPACT_ATOMS: atom_id res chain seq x y z
N MET A 1 10.38 4.12 -21.03
CA MET A 1 10.50 4.06 -19.56
C MET A 1 9.26 3.34 -19.07
N GLY A 2 9.40 2.20 -18.38
CA GLY A 2 8.25 1.45 -17.86
C GLY A 2 7.59 2.23 -16.71
N ASP A 3 6.27 2.14 -16.59
CA ASP A 3 5.52 2.74 -15.49
C ASP A 3 5.99 2.10 -14.16
N ALA A 4 6.62 2.89 -13.29
CA ALA A 4 7.13 2.42 -11.99
C ALA A 4 6.03 1.74 -11.16
N ARG A 5 4.77 2.15 -11.34
CA ARG A 5 3.61 1.53 -10.69
C ARG A 5 3.31 0.14 -11.25
N GLU A 6 3.44 -0.07 -12.56
CA GLU A 6 3.25 -1.39 -13.17
C GLU A 6 4.33 -2.36 -12.66
N ARG A 7 5.60 -1.92 -12.66
CA ARG A 7 6.68 -2.75 -12.14
C ARG A 7 6.52 -3.09 -10.66
N LEU A 8 6.05 -2.13 -9.86
CA LEU A 8 5.79 -2.35 -8.45
C LEU A 8 4.65 -3.37 -8.22
N LYS A 9 3.58 -3.32 -9.02
CA LYS A 9 2.48 -4.30 -8.96
C LYS A 9 2.96 -5.72 -9.26
N GLU A 10 3.80 -5.90 -10.27
CA GLU A 10 4.39 -7.20 -10.57
C GLU A 10 5.21 -7.75 -9.41
N LEU A 11 6.04 -6.90 -8.79
CA LEU A 11 6.87 -7.30 -7.65
C LEU A 11 6.03 -7.67 -6.41
N ILE A 12 4.96 -6.92 -6.15
CA ILE A 12 4.02 -7.23 -5.06
C ILE A 12 3.37 -8.59 -5.30
N ALA A 13 2.87 -8.85 -6.51
CA ALA A 13 2.23 -10.12 -6.85
C ALA A 13 3.21 -11.29 -6.69
N GLN A 14 4.44 -11.14 -7.18
CA GLN A 14 5.48 -12.14 -7.04
C GLN A 14 5.88 -12.38 -5.57
N ALA A 15 5.90 -11.34 -4.74
CA ALA A 15 6.17 -11.46 -3.30
C ALA A 15 5.02 -12.17 -2.57
N GLU A 16 3.77 -11.89 -2.96
CA GLU A 16 2.57 -12.53 -2.42
C GLU A 16 2.55 -14.03 -2.73
N GLU A 17 2.87 -14.44 -3.96
CA GLU A 17 2.99 -15.85 -4.35
C GLU A 17 4.07 -16.60 -3.55
N GLN A 18 5.14 -15.91 -3.15
CA GLN A 18 6.24 -16.48 -2.36
C GLN A 18 6.02 -16.38 -0.85
N GLY A 19 4.93 -15.74 -0.40
CA GLY A 19 4.63 -15.54 1.02
C GLY A 19 5.53 -14.51 1.70
N TYR A 20 6.18 -13.61 0.95
CA TYR A 20 7.01 -12.52 1.47
C TYR A 20 6.15 -11.34 1.92
N TRP A 21 5.38 -11.57 2.98
CA TRP A 21 4.34 -10.65 3.45
C TRP A 21 4.85 -9.26 3.86
N TYR A 22 6.07 -9.17 4.38
CA TYR A 22 6.70 -7.89 4.69
C TYR A 22 6.90 -7.05 3.41
N ASP A 23 7.40 -7.67 2.34
CA ASP A 23 7.62 -7.00 1.06
C ASP A 23 6.29 -6.61 0.39
N VAL A 24 5.25 -7.46 0.52
CA VAL A 24 3.89 -7.15 0.05
C VAL A 24 3.37 -5.89 0.71
N LEU A 25 3.48 -5.80 2.04
CA LEU A 25 3.01 -4.67 2.83
C LEU A 25 3.76 -3.37 2.47
N GLN A 26 5.10 -3.41 2.40
CA GLN A 26 5.92 -2.27 1.99
C GLN A 26 5.63 -1.84 0.54
N GLY A 27 5.45 -2.80 -0.36
CA GLY A 27 5.12 -2.54 -1.76
C GLY A 27 3.76 -1.85 -1.90
N ARG A 28 2.73 -2.31 -1.19
CA ARG A 28 1.39 -1.68 -1.19
C ARG A 28 1.44 -0.26 -0.62
N TRP A 29 2.21 -0.02 0.44
CA TRP A 29 2.46 1.34 0.94
C TRP A 29 3.08 2.24 -0.15
N ALA A 30 4.11 1.76 -0.82
CA ALA A 30 4.76 2.53 -1.90
C ALA A 30 3.80 2.80 -3.07
N ALA A 31 2.95 1.83 -3.44
CA ALA A 31 1.95 1.99 -4.50
C ALA A 31 0.92 3.07 -4.15
N ALA A 32 0.41 3.06 -2.91
CA ALA A 32 -0.51 4.07 -2.41
C ALA A 32 0.13 5.49 -2.42
N MET A 33 1.39 5.59 -2.00
CA MET A 33 2.13 6.86 -2.03
C MET A 33 2.41 7.38 -3.44
N LEU A 34 2.67 6.49 -4.41
CA LEU A 34 2.81 6.89 -5.82
C LEU A 34 1.50 7.47 -6.38
N LEU A 35 0.35 6.87 -6.07
CA LEU A 35 -0.96 7.38 -6.48
C LEU A 35 -1.26 8.75 -5.87
N LYS A 36 -0.97 8.91 -4.57
CA LYS A 36 -1.09 10.20 -3.89
C LYS A 36 -0.21 11.27 -4.55
N ASN A 37 1.06 10.95 -4.81
CA ASN A 37 1.98 11.89 -5.45
C ASN A 37 1.54 12.26 -6.87
N ALA A 38 0.86 11.33 -7.56
CA ALA A 38 0.22 11.57 -8.85
C ALA A 38 -1.16 12.27 -8.75
N ARG A 39 -1.56 12.75 -7.56
CA ARG A 39 -2.86 13.40 -7.30
C ARG A 39 -4.08 12.52 -7.58
N ASN A 40 -3.90 11.20 -7.55
CA ASN A 40 -4.99 10.25 -7.67
C ASN A 40 -5.46 9.80 -6.27
N ASP A 41 -6.00 10.75 -5.52
CA ASP A 41 -6.29 10.58 -4.10
C ASP A 41 -7.36 9.51 -3.82
N ALA A 42 -8.33 9.34 -4.74
CA ALA A 42 -9.35 8.31 -4.63
C ALA A 42 -8.76 6.89 -4.72
N LEU A 43 -7.85 6.65 -5.68
CA LEU A 43 -7.17 5.35 -5.77
C LEU A 43 -6.16 5.19 -4.64
N ALA A 44 -5.43 6.25 -4.26
CA ALA A 44 -4.50 6.19 -3.13
C ALA A 44 -5.22 5.78 -1.84
N ARG A 45 -6.39 6.38 -1.56
CA ARG A 45 -7.23 6.03 -0.42
C ARG A 45 -7.59 4.55 -0.40
N ARG A 46 -8.08 4.03 -1.53
CA ARG A 46 -8.42 2.60 -1.64
C ARG A 46 -7.23 1.69 -1.34
N GLU A 47 -6.04 2.03 -1.87
CA GLU A 47 -4.83 1.24 -1.58
C GLU A 47 -4.43 1.31 -0.10
N PHE A 48 -4.63 2.46 0.57
CA PHE A 48 -4.40 2.58 2.00
C PHE A 48 -5.44 1.80 2.84
N GLU A 49 -6.70 1.73 2.40
CA GLU A 49 -7.74 0.90 3.03
C GLU A 49 -7.37 -0.60 2.92
N ASP A 50 -6.99 -1.07 1.73
CA ASP A 50 -6.55 -2.45 1.50
C ASP A 50 -5.27 -2.78 2.30
N LEU A 51 -4.32 -1.84 2.36
CA LEU A 51 -3.10 -1.98 3.17
C LEU A 51 -3.42 -2.08 4.66
N LEU A 52 -4.36 -1.25 5.15
CA LEU A 52 -4.78 -1.29 6.55
C LEU A 52 -5.38 -2.65 6.89
N GLU A 53 -6.31 -3.16 6.08
CA GLU A 53 -6.90 -4.49 6.29
C GLU A 53 -5.82 -5.58 6.33
N LEU A 54 -4.87 -5.54 5.37
CA LEU A 54 -3.81 -6.53 5.30
C LEU A 54 -2.85 -6.47 6.49
N SER A 55 -2.47 -5.26 6.94
CA SER A 55 -1.61 -5.06 8.11
C SER A 55 -2.24 -5.60 9.40
N VAL A 56 -3.55 -5.38 9.60
CA VAL A 56 -4.31 -5.96 10.72
C VAL A 56 -4.32 -7.47 10.65
N ARG A 57 -4.61 -8.04 9.48
CA ARG A 57 -4.67 -9.49 9.27
C ARG A 57 -3.33 -10.18 9.55
N LEU A 58 -2.23 -9.53 9.19
CA LEU A 58 -0.88 -10.06 9.37
C LEU A 58 -0.26 -9.70 10.72
N GLY A 59 -0.89 -8.82 11.51
CA GLY A 59 -0.39 -8.36 12.79
C GLY A 59 0.84 -7.46 12.68
N ASP A 60 0.91 -6.59 11.67
CA ASP A 60 1.95 -5.55 11.55
C ASP A 60 1.49 -4.23 12.18
N PRO A 61 1.87 -3.94 13.44
CA PRO A 61 1.35 -2.78 14.17
C PRO A 61 1.89 -1.45 13.65
N LEU A 62 3.03 -1.45 12.95
CA LEU A 62 3.65 -0.23 12.46
C LEU A 62 2.90 0.26 11.21
N LEU A 63 2.72 -0.62 10.23
CA LEU A 63 2.00 -0.26 9.01
C LEU A 63 0.51 -0.06 9.24
N GLU A 64 -0.09 -0.78 10.20
CA GLU A 64 -1.46 -0.50 10.62
C GLU A 64 -1.59 0.96 11.09
N LYS A 65 -0.71 1.37 12.01
CA LYS A 65 -0.70 2.73 12.56
C LYS A 65 -0.49 3.77 11.46
N ASP A 66 0.47 3.53 10.56
CA ASP A 66 0.81 4.48 9.51
C ASP A 66 -0.31 4.61 8.46
N ALA A 67 -0.93 3.50 8.05
CA ALA A 67 -2.06 3.51 7.12
C ALA A 67 -3.28 4.22 7.72
N ARG A 68 -3.58 3.94 8.99
CA ARG A 68 -4.66 4.61 9.73
C ARG A 68 -4.42 6.11 9.86
N ALA A 69 -3.21 6.50 10.26
CA ALA A 69 -2.84 7.91 10.36
C ALA A 69 -2.90 8.65 9.02
N TRP A 70 -2.65 7.97 7.90
CA TRP A 70 -2.83 8.54 6.57
C TRP A 70 -4.31 8.75 6.26
N LEU A 71 -5.15 7.72 6.46
CA LEU A 71 -6.59 7.78 6.17
C LEU A 71 -7.29 8.86 6.99
N ASP A 72 -6.98 8.96 8.29
CA ASP A 72 -7.52 9.99 9.19
C ASP A 72 -7.20 11.43 8.70
N ARG A 73 -6.07 11.61 8.02
CA ARG A 73 -5.69 12.91 7.44
C ARG A 73 -6.36 13.17 6.10
N ALA A 74 -6.65 12.12 5.33
CA ALA A 74 -7.32 12.23 4.03
C ALA A 74 -8.82 12.55 4.16
N GLU A 75 -9.41 12.34 5.34
CA GLU A 75 -10.81 12.65 5.64
C GLU A 75 -11.06 14.10 6.11
N ARG A 76 -9.99 14.89 6.29
CA ARG A 76 -10.06 16.31 6.71
C ARG A 76 -9.89 17.25 5.52
#